data_AF-A0A3Q2NN89-F1
#
_entry.id   AF-A0A3Q2NN89-F1
#
_cell.length_a   1.000
_cell.length_b   1.000
_cell.length_c   1.000
_cell.angle_alpha   90.00
_cell.angle_beta   90.00
_cell.angle_gamma   90.00
#
_symmetry.space_group_name_H-M   'P 1'
#
loop_
_entity.id
_entity.type
_entity.pdbx_description
1 polymer ?
#
loop_
_entity_poly.entity_id
_entity_poly.type
_entity_poly.pdbx_seq_one_letter_code
_entity_poly.pdbx_strand_id
1 'polypeptide(L)'
;MLVEELLAAVGWTQQASLTDAASLPVCLLCVSVGGHTTEIMRLMESLSAAYTPRHYVIADTDKMSEDKIVAFEKDRSPFTINRIPRSREVHQSWSSSVVSTLNALRYSLPLLFRLRPDMVLCNGPGTCVPLCIAGLLLGILGMKKVHIVYVESICRVQTLSLTGRILYLLSDYFFVQWCSLRDKYPKAIFLGRLV
;
A
#
# COMPACT_ATOMS: atom_id res chain seq x y z
N MET A 1 -16.49 2.78 6.55
CA MET A 1 -17.05 1.71 7.40
C MET A 1 -16.36 0.38 7.13
N LEU A 2 -16.48 -0.23 5.94
CA LEU A 2 -15.90 -1.55 5.63
C LEU A 2 -14.38 -1.71 5.85
N VAL A 3 -13.53 -0.76 5.42
CA VAL A 3 -12.06 -0.94 5.48
C VAL A 3 -11.52 -0.78 6.90
N GLU A 4 -12.02 0.19 7.67
CA GLU A 4 -11.67 0.30 9.10
C GLU A 4 -12.18 -0.88 9.90
N GLU A 5 -13.39 -1.38 9.62
CA GLU A 5 -13.89 -2.61 10.24
C GLU A 5 -13.09 -3.85 9.83
N LEU A 6 -12.53 -3.87 8.61
CA LEU A 6 -11.64 -4.95 8.15
C LEU A 6 -10.25 -4.85 8.77
N LEU A 7 -9.66 -3.65 8.83
CA LEU A 7 -8.41 -3.37 9.57
C LEU A 7 -8.60 -3.65 11.07
N ALA A 8 -9.79 -3.36 11.61
CA ALA A 8 -10.22 -3.69 12.96
C ALA A 8 -10.30 -5.19 13.21
N ALA A 9 -11.01 -5.90 12.33
CA ALA A 9 -11.22 -7.33 12.41
C ALA A 9 -9.92 -8.13 12.26
N VAL A 10 -8.93 -7.59 11.55
CA VAL A 10 -7.60 -8.19 11.46
C VAL A 10 -6.64 -7.81 12.61
N GLY A 11 -7.17 -7.19 13.68
CA GLY A 11 -6.48 -6.97 14.95
C GLY A 11 -5.80 -5.62 15.09
N TRP A 12 -5.94 -4.71 14.12
CA TRP A 12 -5.26 -3.41 14.16
C TRP A 12 -6.03 -2.33 14.93
N THR A 13 -7.33 -2.48 15.15
CA THR A 13 -8.08 -1.58 16.06
C THR A 13 -8.36 -2.18 17.44
N GLN A 14 -7.99 -3.43 17.73
CA GLN A 14 -8.13 -3.94 19.11
C GLN A 14 -7.19 -3.27 20.11
N GLN A 15 -6.21 -2.49 19.63
CA GLN A 15 -5.46 -1.54 20.46
C GLN A 15 -6.13 -0.17 20.59
N ALA A 16 -7.13 0.12 19.76
CA ALA A 16 -7.92 1.35 19.76
C ALA A 16 -9.32 1.18 20.40
N SER A 17 -9.81 -0.06 20.57
CA SER A 17 -11.18 -0.32 21.05
C SER A 17 -11.29 -0.78 22.51
N LEU A 18 -10.19 -0.78 23.28
CA LEU A 18 -10.24 -1.05 24.73
C LEU A 18 -9.99 0.16 25.62
N THR A 19 -9.78 1.35 25.07
CA THR A 19 -9.80 2.60 25.84
C THR A 19 -10.23 3.77 24.97
N ASP A 20 -11.38 4.38 25.31
CA ASP A 20 -11.64 5.79 25.04
C ASP A 20 -10.54 6.63 25.74
N ALA A 21 -9.39 6.77 25.07
CA ALA A 21 -8.28 7.66 25.37
C ALA A 21 -7.28 7.62 24.20
N ALA A 22 -7.28 8.65 23.34
CA ALA A 22 -6.24 9.02 22.36
C ALA A 22 -5.35 7.86 21.84
N SER A 23 -5.86 7.05 20.91
CA SER A 23 -5.03 6.13 20.13
C SER A 23 -3.92 6.91 19.42
N LEU A 24 -2.66 6.47 19.55
CA LEU A 24 -1.52 7.14 18.92
C LEU A 24 -1.71 7.20 17.38
N PRO A 25 -1.27 8.30 16.75
CA PRO A 25 -1.38 8.46 15.30
C PRO A 25 -0.53 7.40 14.58
N VAL A 26 -1.12 6.77 13.57
CA VAL A 26 -0.53 5.71 12.73
C VAL A 26 0.09 6.33 11.50
N CYS A 27 1.42 6.27 11.38
CA CYS A 27 2.13 6.75 10.21
C CYS A 27 1.86 5.82 9.01
N LEU A 28 1.17 6.34 8.00
CA LEU A 28 0.71 5.58 6.84
C LEU A 28 1.54 5.92 5.60
N LEU A 29 2.09 4.88 4.96
CA LEU A 29 2.72 4.98 3.65
C LEU A 29 1.80 4.40 2.58
N CYS A 30 1.27 5.26 1.70
CA CYS A 30 0.43 4.86 0.57
C CYS A 30 1.25 4.77 -0.70
N VAL A 31 1.17 3.64 -1.40
CA VAL A 31 1.87 3.42 -2.66
C VAL A 31 0.88 3.10 -3.77
N SER A 32 0.89 3.94 -4.80
CA SER A 32 0.08 3.72 -6.00
C SER A 32 0.64 4.47 -7.20
N VAL A 33 0.39 3.93 -8.39
CA VAL A 33 0.80 4.53 -9.67
C VAL A 33 -0.34 4.45 -10.68
N GLY A 34 -0.60 5.55 -11.38
CA GLY A 34 -1.56 5.68 -12.48
C GLY A 34 -3.02 5.45 -12.08
N GLY A 35 -3.70 4.57 -12.83
CA GLY A 35 -5.12 4.24 -12.62
C GLY A 35 -5.42 3.66 -11.24
N HIS A 36 -4.45 2.98 -10.61
CA HIS A 36 -4.60 2.41 -9.27
C HIS A 36 -4.76 3.48 -8.18
N THR A 37 -4.33 4.72 -8.44
CA THR A 37 -4.34 5.79 -7.42
C THR A 37 -5.76 6.14 -7.03
N THR A 38 -6.70 6.08 -7.98
CA THR A 38 -8.11 6.28 -7.67
C THR A 38 -8.66 5.18 -6.75
N GLU A 39 -8.22 3.92 -6.91
CA GLU A 39 -8.63 2.83 -6.01
C GLU A 39 -8.14 3.08 -4.57
N ILE A 40 -6.87 3.49 -4.41
CA ILE A 40 -6.32 3.84 -3.09
C ILE A 40 -7.02 5.06 -2.48
N MET A 41 -7.26 6.14 -3.24
CA MET A 41 -7.95 7.32 -2.70
C MET A 41 -9.34 6.96 -2.16
N ARG A 42 -10.12 6.15 -2.88
CA ARG A 42 -11.45 5.70 -2.41
C ARG A 42 -11.36 4.87 -1.13
N LEU A 43 -10.34 4.03 -1.01
CA LEU A 43 -10.10 3.29 0.23
C LEU A 43 -9.76 4.25 1.37
N MET A 44 -8.91 5.26 1.11
CA MET A 44 -8.51 6.27 2.08
C MET A 44 -9.65 7.19 2.54
N GLU A 45 -10.70 7.40 1.74
CA GLU A 45 -11.92 8.13 2.16
C GLU A 45 -12.56 7.49 3.38
N SER A 46 -12.42 6.18 3.52
CA SER A 46 -13.02 5.41 4.60
C SER A 46 -12.14 5.24 5.83
N LEU A 47 -10.88 5.70 5.79
CA LEU A 47 -9.94 5.65 6.92
C LEU A 47 -10.12 6.86 7.84
N SER A 48 -10.05 6.62 9.15
CA SER A 48 -10.13 7.68 10.16
C SER A 48 -8.93 8.64 10.11
N ALA A 49 -9.08 9.74 10.84
CA ALA A 49 -8.03 10.73 11.05
C ALA A 49 -6.83 10.19 11.87
N ALA A 50 -6.95 9.01 12.49
CA ALA A 50 -5.87 8.38 13.24
C ALA A 50 -4.69 7.98 12.34
N TYR A 51 -4.93 7.75 11.04
CA TYR A 51 -3.89 7.43 10.05
C TYR A 51 -3.19 8.71 9.55
N THR A 52 -2.32 9.26 10.40
CA THR A 52 -1.53 10.47 10.17
C THR A 52 -0.16 10.31 10.85
N PRO A 53 0.95 10.89 10.34
CA PRO A 53 1.06 11.58 9.05
C PRO A 53 0.90 10.61 7.87
N ARG A 54 0.47 11.16 6.73
CA ARG A 54 0.28 10.42 5.48
C ARG A 54 1.45 10.69 4.53
N HIS A 55 2.13 9.63 4.13
CA HIS A 55 3.20 9.67 3.15
C HIS A 55 2.75 8.95 1.89
N TYR A 56 2.83 9.60 0.75
CA TYR A 56 2.55 8.99 -0.54
C TYR A 56 3.85 8.71 -1.26
N VAL A 57 3.93 7.55 -1.92
CA VAL A 57 5.01 7.22 -2.84
C VAL A 57 4.45 6.96 -4.22
N ILE A 58 4.89 7.77 -5.17
CA ILE A 58 4.51 7.68 -6.59
C ILE A 58 5.75 7.47 -7.46
N ALA A 59 5.54 7.06 -8.71
CA ALA A 59 6.63 6.97 -9.67
C ALA A 59 7.05 8.37 -10.16
N ASP A 60 8.34 8.58 -10.44
CA ASP A 60 8.88 9.89 -10.88
C ASP A 60 8.11 10.53 -12.04
N THR A 61 7.63 9.72 -12.98
CA THR A 61 6.94 10.15 -14.20
C THR A 61 5.43 10.31 -14.05
N ASP A 62 4.88 10.05 -12.85
CA ASP A 62 3.44 9.91 -12.65
C ASP A 62 2.76 11.17 -12.08
N LYS A 63 2.66 12.19 -12.92
CA LYS A 63 1.97 13.45 -12.59
C LYS A 63 0.48 13.25 -12.30
N MET A 64 -0.17 12.28 -12.96
CA MET A 64 -1.59 12.02 -12.77
C MET A 64 -1.91 11.59 -11.33
N SER A 65 -1.06 10.76 -10.72
CA SER A 65 -1.25 10.37 -9.33
C SER A 65 -1.04 11.53 -8.37
N GLU A 66 -0.03 12.37 -8.63
CA GLU A 66 0.22 13.57 -7.83
C GLU A 66 -0.98 14.51 -7.80
N ASP A 67 -1.53 14.85 -8.97
CA ASP A 67 -2.70 15.74 -9.08
C ASP A 67 -3.89 15.19 -8.30
N LYS A 68 -4.13 13.87 -8.38
CA LYS A 68 -5.19 13.19 -7.63
C LYS A 68 -4.97 13.22 -6.12
N ILE A 69 -3.74 13.00 -5.66
CA ILE A 69 -3.40 13.02 -4.22
C ILE A 69 -3.54 14.43 -3.67
N VAL A 70 -3.02 15.44 -4.38
CA VAL A 70 -3.13 16.84 -3.97
C VAL A 70 -4.59 17.28 -3.91
N ALA A 71 -5.41 16.89 -4.89
CA ALA A 71 -6.84 17.16 -4.85
C ALA A 71 -7.55 16.45 -3.69
N PHE A 72 -7.15 15.22 -3.37
CA PHE A 72 -7.73 14.43 -2.28
C PHE A 72 -7.39 14.96 -0.88
N GLU A 73 -6.16 15.43 -0.69
CA GLU A 73 -5.64 15.90 0.60
C GLU A 73 -5.73 17.43 0.79
N LYS A 74 -6.29 18.17 -0.17
CA LYS A 74 -6.36 19.65 -0.16
C LYS A 74 -6.84 20.26 1.16
N ASP A 75 -7.81 19.62 1.80
CA ASP A 75 -8.44 20.07 3.05
C ASP A 75 -8.17 19.12 4.23
N ARG A 76 -7.16 18.24 4.10
CA ARG A 76 -6.81 17.20 5.09
C ARG A 76 -5.48 17.52 5.77
N SER A 77 -5.21 16.80 6.86
CA SER A 77 -4.00 16.85 7.68
C SER A 77 -2.69 16.85 6.85
N PRO A 78 -1.54 17.27 7.41
CA PRO A 78 -0.28 17.34 6.66
C PRO A 78 0.07 16.00 6.01
N PHE A 79 0.28 16.05 4.70
CA PHE A 79 0.72 14.93 3.88
C PHE A 79 2.04 15.25 3.19
N THR A 80 2.75 14.23 2.74
CA THR A 80 3.95 14.41 1.91
C THR A 80 3.92 13.46 0.72
N ILE A 81 4.46 13.90 -0.41
CA ILE A 81 4.63 13.08 -1.60
C ILE A 81 6.13 12.84 -1.81
N ASN A 82 6.51 11.58 -1.92
CA ASN A 82 7.86 11.14 -2.23
C ASN A 82 7.83 10.44 -3.58
N ARG A 83 8.90 10.57 -4.35
CA ARG A 83 9.00 9.96 -5.68
C ARG A 83 10.12 8.93 -5.71
N ILE A 84 9.87 7.83 -6.42
CA ILE A 84 10.88 6.80 -6.69
C ILE A 84 10.87 6.41 -8.18
N PRO A 85 11.98 5.87 -8.70
CA PRO A 85 12.01 5.32 -10.05
C PRO A 85 10.95 4.22 -10.22
N ARG A 86 10.27 4.22 -11.36
CA ARG A 86 9.27 3.19 -11.66
C ARG A 86 9.97 1.83 -11.80
N SER A 87 9.46 0.80 -11.12
CA SER A 87 10.09 -0.53 -11.17
C SER A 87 9.87 -1.28 -12.48
N ARG A 88 8.86 -0.90 -13.27
CA ARG A 88 8.61 -1.47 -14.60
C ARG A 88 7.86 -0.51 -15.50
N GLU A 89 8.39 -0.29 -16.70
CA GLU A 89 7.66 0.42 -17.76
C GLU A 89 6.80 -0.54 -18.62
N VAL A 90 5.79 0.01 -19.28
CA VAL A 90 4.94 -0.75 -20.20
C VAL A 90 5.81 -1.21 -21.39
N HIS A 91 5.76 -2.50 -21.75
CA HIS A 91 6.58 -3.16 -22.79
C HIS A 91 8.07 -3.44 -22.45
N GLN A 92 8.49 -3.29 -21.19
CA GLN A 92 9.84 -3.66 -20.79
C GLN A 92 10.04 -5.20 -20.70
N SER A 93 11.22 -5.68 -21.06
CA SER A 93 11.59 -7.09 -20.91
C SER A 93 11.75 -7.48 -19.44
N TRP A 94 11.51 -8.76 -19.12
CA TRP A 94 11.56 -9.29 -17.76
C TRP A 94 12.89 -9.08 -17.04
N SER A 95 14.02 -9.28 -17.73
CA SER A 95 15.36 -9.07 -17.15
C SER A 95 15.63 -7.61 -16.83
N SER A 96 15.20 -6.70 -17.71
CA SER A 96 15.32 -5.26 -17.48
C SER A 96 14.42 -4.80 -16.34
N SER A 97 13.23 -5.43 -16.15
CA SER A 97 12.34 -5.15 -15.02
C SER A 97 12.97 -5.50 -13.66
N VAL A 98 13.79 -6.54 -13.57
CA VAL A 98 14.53 -6.85 -12.33
C VAL A 98 15.51 -5.72 -12.00
N VAL A 99 16.25 -5.23 -12.99
CA VAL A 99 17.22 -4.13 -12.81
C VAL A 99 16.51 -2.86 -12.35
N SER A 100 15.40 -2.47 -13.00
CA SER A 100 14.64 -1.29 -12.57
C SER A 100 13.98 -1.47 -11.20
N THR A 101 13.59 -2.69 -10.84
CA THR A 101 13.09 -2.99 -9.48
C THR A 101 14.19 -2.86 -8.43
N LEU A 102 15.40 -3.36 -8.70
CA LEU A 102 16.56 -3.20 -7.82
C LEU A 102 16.98 -1.73 -7.70
N ASN A 103 16.93 -0.98 -8.80
CA ASN A 103 17.15 0.46 -8.76
C ASN A 103 16.11 1.14 -7.87
N ALA A 104 14.82 0.85 -8.05
CA ALA A 104 13.77 1.38 -7.19
C ALA A 104 13.95 0.98 -5.71
N LEU A 105 14.44 -0.24 -5.43
CA LEU A 105 14.77 -0.69 -4.07
C LEU A 105 15.86 0.17 -3.42
N ARG A 106 16.88 0.58 -4.19
CA ARG A 106 17.95 1.49 -3.72
C ARG A 106 17.41 2.83 -3.19
N TYR A 107 16.31 3.34 -3.78
CA TYR A 107 15.64 4.56 -3.31
C TYR A 107 14.62 4.27 -2.21
N SER A 108 13.95 3.12 -2.27
CA SER A 108 12.92 2.70 -1.30
C SER A 108 13.50 2.45 0.09
N LEU A 109 14.69 1.85 0.18
CA LEU A 109 15.37 1.56 1.46
C LEU A 109 15.61 2.82 2.30
N PRO A 110 16.43 3.81 1.86
CA PRO A 110 16.69 5.00 2.68
C PRO A 110 15.42 5.78 2.98
N LEU A 111 14.44 5.78 2.06
CA LEU A 111 13.15 6.42 2.26
C LEU A 111 12.39 5.79 3.44
N LEU A 112 12.23 4.46 3.47
CA LEU A 112 11.52 3.80 4.56
C LEU A 112 12.27 3.87 5.88
N PHE A 113 13.60 3.80 5.86
CA PHE A 113 14.42 3.96 7.08
C PHE A 113 14.29 5.35 7.70
N ARG A 114 14.03 6.37 6.87
CA ARG A 114 13.74 7.74 7.30
C ARG A 114 12.30 7.88 7.80
N LEU A 115 11.32 7.43 7.01
CA LEU A 115 9.90 7.63 7.29
C LEU A 115 9.39 6.73 8.43
N ARG A 116 9.94 5.52 8.55
CA ARG A 116 9.56 4.48 9.52
C ARG A 116 8.04 4.38 9.68
N PRO A 117 7.29 4.07 8.61
CA PRO A 117 5.84 3.96 8.69
C PRO A 117 5.43 2.81 9.61
N ASP A 118 4.27 2.93 10.22
CA ASP A 118 3.63 1.83 10.96
C ASP A 118 2.94 0.86 9.99
N MET A 119 2.42 1.41 8.89
CA MET A 119 1.70 0.65 7.87
C MET A 119 2.08 1.09 6.45
N VAL A 120 2.27 0.12 5.56
CA VAL A 120 2.35 0.32 4.11
C VAL A 120 1.07 -0.19 3.48
N LEU A 121 0.27 0.73 2.92
CA LEU A 121 -0.90 0.42 2.14
C LEU A 121 -0.56 0.55 0.65
N CYS A 122 -0.74 -0.51 -0.12
CA CYS A 122 -0.40 -0.49 -1.52
C CYS A 122 -1.37 -1.26 -2.41
N ASN A 123 -1.54 -0.78 -3.64
CA ASN A 123 -2.29 -1.44 -4.70
C ASN A 123 -1.48 -1.36 -6.00
N GLY A 124 -1.57 -2.41 -6.80
CA GLY A 124 -1.24 -2.30 -8.22
C GLY A 124 0.21 -2.67 -8.56
N PRO A 125 0.92 -1.84 -9.36
CA PRO A 125 2.03 -2.27 -10.20
C PRO A 125 3.32 -2.52 -9.41
N GLY A 126 4.34 -3.04 -10.11
CA GLY A 126 5.59 -3.55 -9.51
C GLY A 126 6.34 -2.57 -8.59
N THR A 127 6.09 -1.26 -8.69
CA THR A 127 6.63 -0.23 -7.79
C THR A 127 6.31 -0.46 -6.32
N CYS A 128 5.23 -1.20 -6.00
CA CYS A 128 4.89 -1.54 -4.61
C CYS A 128 5.87 -2.55 -3.99
N VAL A 129 6.45 -3.44 -4.81
CA VAL A 129 7.32 -4.53 -4.35
C VAL A 129 8.56 -4.02 -3.61
N PRO A 130 9.40 -3.11 -4.16
CA PRO A 130 10.60 -2.65 -3.47
C PRO A 130 10.30 -1.91 -2.15
N LEU A 131 9.18 -1.19 -2.07
CA LEU A 131 8.76 -0.51 -0.85
C LEU A 131 8.30 -1.52 0.22
N CYS A 132 7.55 -2.56 -0.16
CA CYS A 132 7.17 -3.62 0.77
C CYS A 132 8.39 -4.40 1.28
N ILE A 133 9.35 -4.72 0.39
CA ILE A 133 10.60 -5.37 0.78
C ILE A 133 11.40 -4.49 1.76
N ALA A 134 11.50 -3.19 1.50
CA ALA A 134 12.17 -2.26 2.41
C ALA A 134 11.48 -2.19 3.79
N GLY A 135 10.14 -2.28 3.83
CA GLY A 135 9.38 -2.34 5.08
C GLY A 135 9.61 -3.64 5.86
N LEU A 136 9.63 -4.77 5.16
CA LEU A 136 9.97 -6.06 5.77
C LEU A 136 11.39 -6.06 6.35
N LEU A 137 12.35 -5.47 5.62
CA LEU A 137 13.74 -5.36 6.08
C LEU A 137 13.87 -4.52 7.36
N LEU A 138 13.08 -3.44 7.53
CA LEU A 138 13.04 -2.70 8.79
C LEU A 138 12.58 -3.57 9.97
N GLY A 139 11.63 -4.46 9.73
CA GLY A 139 11.16 -5.41 10.74
C GLY A 139 12.22 -6.46 11.08
N ILE A 140 12.85 -7.05 10.05
CA ILE A 140 13.90 -8.07 10.21
C ILE A 140 15.12 -7.51 10.97
N LEU A 141 15.49 -6.25 10.71
CA LEU A 141 16.59 -5.57 11.39
C LEU A 141 16.23 -5.09 12.82
N GLY A 142 15.00 -5.37 13.29
CA GLY A 142 14.55 -4.99 14.63
C GLY A 142 14.35 -3.48 14.82
N MET A 143 14.31 -2.70 13.74
CA MET A 143 14.20 -1.24 13.82
C MET A 143 12.77 -0.78 14.05
N LYS A 144 11.84 -1.30 13.24
CA LYS A 144 10.41 -1.04 13.35
C LYS A 144 9.63 -2.12 12.61
N LYS A 145 8.62 -2.70 13.25
CA LYS A 145 7.67 -3.59 12.58
C LYS A 145 6.75 -2.74 11.70
N VAL A 146 6.77 -3.03 10.40
CA VAL A 146 5.94 -2.35 9.41
C VAL A 146 4.88 -3.32 8.92
N HIS A 147 3.61 -2.98 9.06
CA HIS A 147 2.53 -3.82 8.58
C HIS A 147 2.27 -3.56 7.10
N ILE A 148 2.28 -4.62 6.29
CA ILE A 148 2.11 -4.53 4.85
C ILE A 148 0.68 -4.94 4.50
N VAL A 149 -0.10 -3.98 4.02
CA VAL A 149 -1.45 -4.16 3.51
C VAL A 149 -1.44 -4.03 1.99
N TYR A 150 -1.74 -5.13 1.30
CA TYR A 150 -1.89 -5.12 -0.16
C TYR A 150 -3.34 -5.27 -0.56
N VAL A 151 -3.80 -4.44 -1.48
CA VAL A 151 -5.13 -4.53 -2.10
C VAL A 151 -4.94 -4.83 -3.57
N GLU A 152 -5.42 -5.99 -4.02
CA GLU A 152 -5.39 -6.35 -5.44
C GLU A 152 -6.40 -5.50 -6.22
N SER A 153 -6.01 -5.15 -7.44
CA SER A 153 -6.80 -4.25 -8.28
C SER A 153 -8.11 -4.88 -8.72
N ILE A 154 -9.15 -4.03 -8.85
CA ILE A 154 -10.47 -4.46 -9.32
C ILE A 154 -10.44 -5.14 -10.70
N CYS A 155 -9.46 -4.81 -11.55
CA CYS A 155 -9.31 -5.41 -12.87
C CYS A 155 -8.93 -6.91 -12.81
N ARG A 156 -8.54 -7.44 -11.65
CA ARG A 156 -8.15 -8.84 -11.47
C ARG A 156 -9.32 -9.68 -10.97
N VAL A 157 -10.10 -10.21 -11.91
CA VAL A 157 -11.30 -11.01 -11.60
C VAL A 157 -10.97 -12.49 -11.34
N GLN A 158 -10.08 -13.07 -12.14
CA GLN A 158 -9.87 -14.52 -12.20
C GLN A 158 -8.56 -14.99 -11.60
N THR A 159 -7.51 -14.18 -11.72
CA THR A 159 -6.15 -14.50 -11.25
C THR A 159 -5.48 -13.26 -10.67
N LEU A 160 -4.60 -13.46 -9.69
CA LEU A 160 -3.78 -12.39 -9.12
C LEU A 160 -2.82 -11.81 -10.16
N SER A 161 -2.51 -10.53 -10.01
CA SER A 161 -1.44 -9.89 -10.76
C SER A 161 -0.08 -10.49 -10.39
N LEU A 162 0.96 -10.25 -11.21
CA LEU A 162 2.31 -10.67 -10.86
C LEU A 162 2.74 -10.07 -9.51
N THR A 163 2.52 -8.77 -9.32
CA THR A 163 2.77 -8.07 -8.05
C THR A 163 1.95 -8.70 -6.93
N GLY A 164 0.67 -8.97 -7.17
CA GLY A 164 -0.20 -9.62 -6.21
C GLY A 164 0.29 -11.01 -5.81
N ARG A 165 0.80 -11.83 -6.73
CA ARG A 165 1.40 -13.14 -6.40
C ARG A 165 2.63 -13.00 -5.50
N ILE A 166 3.47 -12.00 -5.76
CA ILE A 166 4.66 -11.71 -4.94
C ILE A 166 4.24 -11.24 -3.54
N LEU A 167 3.37 -10.23 -3.49
CA LEU A 167 2.91 -9.62 -2.24
C LEU A 167 1.94 -10.50 -1.46
N TYR A 168 1.32 -11.50 -2.08
CA TYR A 168 0.56 -12.53 -1.38
C TYR A 168 1.42 -13.27 -0.36
N LEU A 169 2.70 -13.48 -0.67
CA LEU A 169 3.65 -14.10 0.27
C LEU A 169 4.17 -13.11 1.31
N LEU A 170 4.38 -11.85 0.92
CA LEU A 170 5.08 -10.84 1.74
C LEU A 170 4.17 -9.98 2.63
N SER A 171 2.91 -9.79 2.25
CA SER A 171 1.97 -8.92 2.99
C SER A 171 1.47 -9.59 4.26
N ASP A 172 1.22 -8.81 5.30
CA ASP A 172 0.48 -9.29 6.47
C ASP A 172 -1.00 -9.48 6.12
N TYR A 173 -1.56 -8.52 5.38
CA TYR A 173 -2.96 -8.53 4.97
C TYR A 173 -3.08 -8.37 3.46
N PHE A 174 -3.77 -9.33 2.84
CA PHE A 174 -3.96 -9.38 1.40
C PHE A 174 -5.44 -9.31 1.06
N PHE A 175 -5.88 -8.20 0.47
CA PHE A 175 -7.27 -7.97 0.12
C PHE A 175 -7.54 -8.19 -1.36
N VAL A 176 -8.70 -8.78 -1.65
CA VAL A 176 -9.21 -9.00 -3.00
C VAL A 176 -10.63 -8.48 -3.14
N GLN A 177 -10.98 -8.01 -4.34
CA GLN A 177 -12.29 -7.43 -4.63
C GLN A 177 -13.28 -8.43 -5.26
N TRP A 178 -12.87 -9.68 -5.47
CA TRP A 178 -13.67 -10.74 -6.09
C TRP A 178 -13.67 -12.02 -5.24
N CYS A 179 -14.86 -12.58 -4.98
CA CYS A 179 -15.02 -13.82 -4.20
C CYS A 179 -14.24 -15.00 -4.83
N SER A 180 -14.24 -15.09 -6.17
CA SER A 180 -13.50 -16.10 -6.93
C SER A 180 -12.01 -16.14 -6.59
N LEU A 181 -11.40 -14.99 -6.25
CA LEU A 181 -10.01 -14.95 -5.81
C LEU A 181 -9.86 -15.42 -4.37
N ARG A 182 -10.73 -14.99 -3.45
CA ARG A 182 -10.72 -15.50 -2.07
C ARG A 182 -10.80 -17.02 -2.04
N ASP A 183 -11.68 -17.60 -2.84
CA ASP A 183 -11.90 -19.05 -2.88
C ASP A 183 -10.67 -19.81 -3.41
N LYS A 184 -9.85 -19.18 -4.27
CA LYS A 184 -8.59 -19.73 -4.81
C LYS A 184 -7.38 -19.47 -3.91
N TYR A 185 -7.42 -18.42 -3.09
CA TYR A 185 -6.28 -17.92 -2.33
C TYR A 185 -6.67 -17.77 -0.85
N PRO A 186 -6.43 -18.81 -0.02
CA PRO A 186 -6.94 -18.86 1.36
C PRO A 186 -6.51 -17.73 2.30
N LYS A 187 -5.35 -17.08 2.03
CA LYS A 187 -4.87 -15.90 2.79
C LYS A 187 -5.58 -14.61 2.37
N ALA A 188 -6.25 -14.61 1.22
CA ALA A 188 -6.91 -13.43 0.70
C ALA A 188 -8.21 -13.14 1.45
N ILE A 189 -8.41 -11.87 1.81
CA ILE A 189 -9.60 -11.38 2.49
C ILE A 189 -10.46 -10.66 1.46
N PHE A 190 -11.73 -11.04 1.35
CA PHE A 190 -12.66 -10.40 0.43
C PHE A 190 -13.14 -9.06 1.00
N LEU A 191 -12.84 -7.97 0.30
CA LEU A 191 -13.18 -6.60 0.68
C LEU A 191 -14.50 -6.11 0.07
N GLY A 192 -14.96 -6.75 -1.01
CA GLY A 192 -16.01 -6.21 -1.88
C GLY A 192 -15.44 -5.30 -2.98
N ARG A 193 -16.33 -4.72 -3.79
CA ARG A 193 -15.96 -3.81 -4.87
C ARG A 193 -15.73 -2.41 -4.31
N LEU A 194 -14.53 -1.87 -4.48
CA LEU A 194 -14.17 -0.50 -4.12
C LEU A 194 -14.58 0.53 -5.18
N VAL A 195 -15.04 0.05 -6.35
CA VAL A 195 -15.45 0.89 -7.48
C VAL A 195 -16.82 0.52 -8.01
#